data_AF-A0A1X7TVA9-F1
#
_entry.id   AF-A0A1X7TVA9-F1
#
_cell.length_a   1.000
_cell.length_b   1.000
_cell.length_c   1.000
_cell.angle_alpha   90.00
_cell.angle_beta   90.00
_cell.angle_gamma   90.00
#
_symmetry.space_group_name_H-M   'P 1'
#
loop_
_entity.id
_entity.type
_entity.pdbx_description
1 polymer ?
#
loop_
_entity_poly.entity_id
_entity_poly.type
_entity_poly.pdbx_seq_one_letter_code
_entity_poly.pdbx_strand_id
1 'polypeptide(L)'
;MDAAAIISLLNSTSDRVDQFHVEVYRLSLYGAGIRGMEEETSLFNLFNSLNTSTGDLQLSVSFTVHVLKKFGFTGLAELTRYASPDFNMASSYPKADLLLTVTSFLYDLHPVRERSNALTFISSVYLNGYNYRSVTMPQFVKVMFDKGVIMIGDVSALDSLIKQYRPSFFNEYMERSKLTNTNSTFVSDDATQDNTAPAPTIPDDRATGTVAAEKGQPSAQVNQPPTTGGGNCTVSGSTQTSTNSFNSTNTVTAAGKEEKVSDDVTKGIKFLLMTATDPELKGVLERLKPLDGRDEVIEQFKNGVDLYIGKYGKHPVVVGQSAHTKGQQGSLPAEKVTNKIMEIFKPKYIIAIGVCFGMDGKEVNLGDVIVSDRIADLYNIRVEPGCIKARITDADKAGDTLVSLFRNPRNDIVSVIGKSRRFNMVKPSFDKENAKEVKVHCGPMVSTPALVDDAEFKEKLSKARPDALAGEMEGAGIFLAAKDHKVEAIVIKAVGDLADGKKIEYKDWKPFACQAAAEYVLHHLDDDRTIHM
;
A
#
# COMPACT_ATOMS: atom_id res chain seq x y z
N MET A 1 -0.42 6.09 50.67
CA MET A 1 -0.30 5.19 49.50
C MET A 1 0.07 3.82 50.01
N ASP A 2 -0.66 2.77 49.64
CA ASP A 2 -0.23 1.39 49.85
C ASP A 2 0.54 0.95 48.60
N ALA A 3 1.87 0.98 48.67
CA ALA A 3 2.73 0.61 47.55
C ALA A 3 2.50 -0.85 47.11
N ALA A 4 2.15 -1.75 48.04
CA ALA A 4 1.88 -3.15 47.72
C ALA A 4 0.61 -3.30 46.88
N ALA A 5 -0.45 -2.56 47.21
CA ALA A 5 -1.68 -2.52 46.40
C ALA A 5 -1.43 -1.99 44.98
N ILE A 6 -0.63 -0.92 44.83
CA ILE A 6 -0.28 -0.36 43.51
C ILE A 6 0.51 -1.37 42.67
N ILE A 7 1.52 -2.02 43.26
CA ILE A 7 2.33 -3.05 42.59
C ILE A 7 1.44 -4.22 42.14
N SER A 8 0.53 -4.70 42.99
CA SER A 8 -0.41 -5.76 42.64
C SER A 8 -1.33 -5.38 41.48
N LEU A 9 -1.85 -4.14 41.50
CA LEU A 9 -2.69 -3.63 40.42
C LEU A 9 -1.93 -3.51 39.10
N LEU A 10 -0.69 -3.02 39.14
CA LEU A 10 0.18 -2.89 37.96
C LEU A 10 0.53 -4.24 37.35
N ASN A 11 0.83 -5.26 38.15
CA ASN A 11 1.03 -6.62 37.64
C ASN A 11 -0.22 -7.13 36.92
N SER A 12 -1.39 -7.04 37.56
CA SER A 12 -2.66 -7.47 36.93
C SER A 12 -3.01 -6.68 35.66
N THR A 13 -2.61 -5.41 35.61
CA THR A 13 -2.79 -4.54 34.43
C THR A 13 -1.82 -4.95 33.33
N SER A 14 -0.55 -5.17 33.66
CA SER A 14 0.52 -5.57 32.73
C SER A 14 0.15 -6.83 31.96
N ASP A 15 -0.49 -7.81 32.60
CA ASP A 15 -0.92 -9.05 31.94
C ASP A 15 -2.05 -8.85 30.90
N ARG A 16 -2.79 -7.74 31.00
CA ARG A 16 -3.93 -7.41 30.14
C ARG A 16 -3.60 -6.40 29.05
N VAL A 17 -2.45 -5.74 29.17
CA VAL A 17 -2.05 -4.68 28.25
C VAL A 17 -1.44 -5.31 27.01
N ASP A 18 -1.99 -4.97 25.86
CA ASP A 18 -1.48 -5.49 24.61
C ASP A 18 -0.13 -4.81 24.25
N GLN A 19 0.66 -5.47 23.42
CA GLN A 19 1.98 -4.96 23.00
C GLN A 19 1.99 -3.59 22.27
N PHE A 20 0.90 -3.09 21.68
CA PHE A 20 0.87 -1.74 21.09
C PHE A 20 0.88 -0.68 22.20
N HIS A 21 0.08 -0.90 23.25
CA HIS A 21 0.11 -0.06 24.44
C HIS A 21 1.47 -0.09 25.14
N VAL A 22 2.14 -1.25 25.18
CA VAL A 22 3.52 -1.37 25.70
C VAL A 22 4.51 -0.54 24.88
N GLU A 23 4.40 -0.55 23.55
CA GLU A 23 5.27 0.24 22.67
C GLU A 23 5.03 1.74 22.79
N VAL A 24 3.78 2.16 22.90
CA VAL A 24 3.42 3.57 23.16
C VAL A 24 3.94 4.01 24.53
N TYR A 25 3.87 3.14 25.54
CA TYR A 25 4.47 3.39 26.85
C TYR A 25 5.99 3.56 26.76
N ARG A 26 6.67 2.67 26.05
CA ARG A 26 8.11 2.75 25.81
C ARG A 26 8.50 4.04 25.08
N LEU A 27 7.74 4.45 24.07
CA LEU A 27 7.93 5.72 23.38
C LEU A 27 7.76 6.92 24.33
N SER A 28 6.79 6.84 25.24
CA SER A 28 6.55 7.89 26.24
C SER A 28 7.72 8.01 27.21
N LEU A 29 8.26 6.88 27.68
CA LEU A 29 9.44 6.87 28.55
C LEU A 29 10.69 7.41 27.84
N TYR A 30 10.85 7.11 26.55
CA TYR A 30 11.87 7.73 25.72
C TYR A 30 11.73 9.25 25.71
N GLY A 31 10.50 9.77 25.53
CA GLY A 31 10.20 11.19 25.65
C GLY A 31 10.49 11.76 27.05
N ALA A 32 10.29 10.98 28.10
CA ALA A 32 10.61 11.35 29.48
C ALA A 32 12.11 11.29 29.82
N GLY A 33 12.97 10.92 28.86
CA GLY A 33 14.43 10.84 29.06
C GLY A 33 14.91 9.52 29.67
N ILE A 34 14.03 8.54 29.83
CA ILE A 34 14.37 7.23 30.39
C ILE A 34 14.76 6.30 29.23
N ARG A 35 16.02 5.84 29.20
CA ARG A 35 16.61 5.06 28.10
C ARG A 35 16.96 3.63 28.52
N GLY A 36 17.31 2.78 27.55
CA GLY A 36 17.91 1.47 27.80
C GLY A 36 16.91 0.30 27.99
N MET A 37 15.74 0.36 27.37
CA MET A 37 14.69 -0.66 27.53
C MET A 37 14.64 -1.62 26.35
N GLU A 38 14.72 -2.92 26.63
CA GLU A 38 14.60 -4.00 25.63
C GLU A 38 13.19 -4.06 25.02
N GLU A 39 13.08 -4.54 23.77
CA GLU A 39 11.79 -4.60 23.03
C GLU A 39 10.75 -5.52 23.70
N GLU A 40 11.17 -6.52 24.47
CA GLU A 40 10.30 -7.50 25.14
C GLU A 40 10.00 -7.16 26.62
N THR A 41 10.24 -5.91 27.02
CA THR A 41 9.98 -5.48 28.41
C THR A 41 8.48 -5.35 28.70
N SER A 42 8.00 -6.04 29.74
CA SER A 42 6.61 -5.93 30.22
C SER A 42 6.26 -4.52 30.72
N LEU A 43 4.97 -4.16 30.72
CA LEU A 43 4.51 -2.87 31.27
C LEU A 43 4.99 -2.67 32.71
N PHE A 44 4.98 -3.72 33.54
CA PHE A 44 5.47 -3.65 34.91
C PHE A 44 6.94 -3.22 35.01
N ASN A 45 7.80 -3.77 34.16
CA ASN A 45 9.22 -3.42 34.16
C ASN A 45 9.48 -2.01 33.60
N LEU A 46 8.69 -1.58 32.60
CA LEU A 46 8.70 -0.20 32.12
C LEU A 46 8.27 0.78 33.24
N PHE A 47 7.20 0.45 33.97
CA PHE A 47 6.75 1.21 35.13
C PHE A 47 7.83 1.32 36.21
N ASN A 48 8.49 0.21 36.55
CA ASN A 48 9.55 0.22 37.55
C ASN A 48 10.73 1.10 37.15
N SER A 49 11.05 1.16 35.86
CA SER A 49 12.10 2.05 35.33
C SER A 49 11.72 3.52 35.53
N LEU A 50 10.45 3.88 35.28
CA LEU A 50 9.92 5.22 35.56
C LEU A 50 9.93 5.56 37.05
N ASN A 51 9.44 4.65 37.89
CA ASN A 51 9.38 4.86 39.33
C ASN A 51 10.77 4.98 39.96
N THR A 52 11.74 4.20 39.48
CA THR A 52 13.13 4.28 39.94
C THR A 52 13.78 5.60 39.52
N SER A 53 13.52 6.06 38.29
CA SER A 53 14.06 7.32 37.78
C SER A 53 13.48 8.55 38.50
N THR A 54 12.17 8.53 38.78
CA THR A 54 11.48 9.69 39.36
C THR A 54 11.50 9.70 40.89
N GLY A 55 11.57 8.53 41.54
CA GLY A 55 11.37 8.39 42.98
C GLY A 55 9.95 8.76 43.45
N ASP A 56 9.01 8.96 42.53
CA ASP A 56 7.64 9.40 42.81
C ASP A 56 6.64 8.39 42.25
N LEU A 57 6.07 7.60 43.16
CA LEU A 57 5.11 6.55 42.84
C LEU A 57 3.80 7.13 42.30
N GLN A 58 3.33 8.26 42.83
CA GLN A 58 2.08 8.88 42.38
C GLN A 58 2.25 9.46 40.99
N LEU A 59 3.37 10.13 40.71
CA LEU A 59 3.72 10.62 39.38
C LEU A 59 3.82 9.48 38.37
N SER A 60 4.47 8.38 38.74
CA SER A 60 4.64 7.20 37.89
C SER A 60 3.29 6.54 37.55
N VAL A 61 2.37 6.44 38.52
CA VAL A 61 1.00 5.99 38.28
C VAL A 61 0.26 6.96 37.36
N SER A 62 0.37 8.26 37.60
CA SER A 62 -0.31 9.29 36.81
C SER A 62 0.12 9.29 35.35
N PHE A 63 1.43 9.19 35.11
CA PHE A 63 2.02 9.02 33.78
C PHE A 63 1.45 7.77 33.10
N THR A 64 1.41 6.65 33.82
CA THR A 64 0.94 5.36 33.30
C THR A 64 -0.51 5.39 32.89
N VAL A 65 -1.37 5.91 33.77
CA VAL A 65 -2.80 6.07 33.50
C VAL A 65 -3.00 6.99 32.30
N HIS A 66 -2.26 8.10 32.21
CA HIS A 66 -2.38 9.04 31.09
C HIS A 66 -2.04 8.37 29.75
N VAL A 67 -0.89 7.70 29.65
CA VAL A 67 -0.44 7.07 28.41
C VAL A 67 -1.43 6.01 27.94
N LEU A 68 -1.81 5.09 28.83
CA LEU A 68 -2.69 3.97 28.48
C LEU A 68 -4.10 4.46 28.13
N LYS A 69 -4.63 5.44 28.86
CA LYS A 69 -5.94 6.02 28.60
C LYS A 69 -5.99 6.77 27.26
N LYS A 70 -4.90 7.44 26.86
CA LYS A 70 -4.82 8.17 25.58
C LYS A 70 -5.04 7.25 24.36
N PHE A 71 -4.73 5.96 24.49
CA PHE A 71 -4.93 4.96 23.44
C PHE A 71 -6.08 3.98 23.74
N GLY A 72 -7.00 4.36 24.64
CA GLY A 72 -8.27 3.66 24.83
C GLY A 72 -8.22 2.43 25.73
N PHE A 73 -7.12 2.18 26.46
CA PHE A 73 -7.08 1.05 27.40
C PHE A 73 -8.06 1.25 28.57
N THR A 74 -9.03 0.36 28.69
CA THR A 74 -10.15 0.47 29.64
C THR A 74 -9.88 -0.17 31.01
N GLY A 75 -8.79 -0.94 31.16
CA GLY A 75 -8.46 -1.70 32.38
C GLY A 75 -7.89 -0.89 33.55
N LEU A 76 -8.09 0.44 33.60
CA LEU A 76 -7.40 1.36 34.51
C LEU A 76 -8.21 1.81 35.73
N ALA A 77 -9.45 1.33 35.91
CA ALA A 77 -10.38 1.88 36.90
C ALA A 77 -9.79 1.94 38.31
N GLU A 78 -9.17 0.86 38.78
CA GLU A 78 -8.55 0.80 40.12
C GLU A 78 -7.22 1.58 40.17
N LEU A 79 -6.40 1.54 39.12
CA LEU A 79 -5.13 2.25 39.06
C LEU A 79 -5.32 3.78 39.05
N THR A 80 -6.40 4.25 38.41
CA THR A 80 -6.75 5.68 38.30
C THR A 80 -6.97 6.33 39.66
N ARG A 81 -7.39 5.57 40.69
CA ARG A 81 -7.58 6.09 42.06
C ARG A 81 -6.29 6.57 42.71
N TYR A 82 -5.14 6.10 42.22
CA TYR A 82 -3.80 6.47 42.70
C TYR A 82 -3.12 7.50 41.81
N ALA A 83 -3.71 7.88 40.67
CA ALA A 83 -3.21 8.95 39.83
C ALA A 83 -3.58 10.33 40.43
N SER A 84 -2.69 11.31 40.29
CA SER A 84 -3.00 12.70 40.59
C SER A 84 -4.00 13.24 39.56
N PRO A 85 -5.13 13.83 39.98
CA PRO A 85 -6.09 14.45 39.06
C PRO A 85 -5.50 15.68 38.35
N ASP A 86 -4.46 16.30 38.92
CA ASP A 86 -3.80 17.50 38.39
C ASP A 86 -2.63 17.16 37.45
N PHE A 87 -2.36 15.87 37.21
CA PHE A 87 -1.27 15.47 36.33
C PHE A 87 -1.52 15.91 34.89
N ASN A 88 -0.59 16.70 34.36
CA ASN A 88 -0.60 17.15 32.98
C ASN A 88 0.69 16.73 32.27
N MET A 89 0.55 15.86 31.25
CA MET A 89 1.67 15.34 30.47
C MET A 89 2.42 16.45 29.72
N ALA A 90 1.71 17.46 29.21
CA ALA A 90 2.33 18.53 28.45
C ALA A 90 3.30 19.35 29.32
N SER A 91 2.90 19.71 30.55
CA SER A 91 3.74 20.46 31.49
C SER A 91 4.82 19.62 32.15
N SER A 92 4.55 18.34 32.44
CA SER A 92 5.49 17.47 33.17
C SER A 92 6.52 16.82 32.24
N TYR A 93 6.11 16.40 31.05
CA TYR A 93 6.91 15.65 30.08
C TYR A 93 6.60 16.10 28.64
N PRO A 94 6.97 17.32 28.23
CA PRO A 94 6.56 17.90 26.95
C PRO A 94 6.99 17.08 25.72
N LYS A 95 8.16 16.43 25.77
CA LYS A 95 8.61 15.51 24.71
C LYS A 95 7.71 14.27 24.62
N ALA A 96 7.31 13.69 25.75
CA ALA A 96 6.40 12.56 25.76
C ALA A 96 5.01 12.94 25.21
N ASP A 97 4.49 14.13 25.56
CA ASP A 97 3.22 14.62 25.01
C ASP A 97 3.27 14.76 23.48
N LEU A 98 4.32 15.38 22.94
CA LEU A 98 4.55 15.49 21.49
C LEU A 98 4.49 14.12 20.82
N LEU A 99 5.31 13.17 21.30
CA LEU A 99 5.43 11.84 20.70
C LEU A 99 4.08 11.12 20.71
N LEU A 100 3.38 11.14 21.85
CA LEU A 100 2.06 10.55 21.98
C LEU A 100 1.03 11.20 21.06
N THR A 101 1.10 12.51 20.88
CA THR A 101 0.18 13.25 20.02
C THR A 101 0.41 12.94 18.55
N VAL A 102 1.66 12.92 18.09
CA VAL A 102 1.96 12.53 16.70
C VAL A 102 1.60 11.06 16.46
N THR A 103 1.87 10.17 17.42
CA THR A 103 1.44 8.77 17.32
C THR A 103 -0.07 8.64 17.22
N SER A 104 -0.85 9.32 18.07
CA SER A 104 -2.32 9.29 17.99
C SER A 104 -2.81 9.87 16.66
N PHE A 105 -2.28 11.01 16.20
CA PHE A 105 -2.66 11.57 14.90
C PHE A 105 -2.46 10.57 13.76
N LEU A 106 -1.27 9.98 13.65
CA LEU A 106 -0.95 9.04 12.58
C LEU A 106 -1.74 7.73 12.71
N TYR A 107 -2.03 7.31 13.95
CA TYR A 107 -2.81 6.12 14.23
C TYR A 107 -4.29 6.30 13.82
N ASP A 108 -4.85 7.49 14.08
CA ASP A 108 -6.25 7.85 13.80
C ASP A 108 -6.50 8.24 12.34
N LEU A 109 -5.47 8.23 11.48
CA LEU A 109 -5.64 8.34 10.03
C LEU A 109 -6.36 7.10 9.50
N HIS A 110 -7.68 7.19 9.37
CA HIS A 110 -8.54 6.18 8.80
C HIS A 110 -9.14 6.68 7.47
N PRO A 111 -9.16 5.86 6.40
CA PRO A 111 -8.79 4.43 6.33
C PRO A 111 -7.29 4.15 6.40
N VAL A 112 -6.90 2.87 6.60
CA VAL A 112 -5.49 2.39 6.64
C VAL A 112 -4.66 2.95 5.47
N ARG A 113 -5.31 3.20 4.33
CA ARG A 113 -4.72 3.83 3.14
C ARG A 113 -4.20 5.25 3.39
N GLU A 114 -4.95 6.10 4.10
CA GLU A 114 -4.53 7.48 4.38
C GLU A 114 -3.30 7.50 5.26
N ARG A 115 -3.28 6.62 6.27
CA ARG A 115 -2.09 6.36 7.09
C ARG A 115 -0.90 5.93 6.24
N SER A 116 -1.06 4.91 5.38
CA SER A 116 0.02 4.43 4.52
C SER A 116 0.57 5.51 3.58
N ASN A 117 -0.29 6.36 3.02
CA ASN A 117 0.11 7.49 2.19
C ASN A 117 0.88 8.55 2.99
N ALA A 118 0.40 8.90 4.18
CA ALA A 118 1.07 9.83 5.08
C ALA A 118 2.47 9.33 5.47
N LEU A 119 2.60 8.07 5.87
CA LEU A 119 3.88 7.47 6.26
C LEU A 119 4.84 7.38 5.08
N THR A 120 4.35 7.03 3.89
CA THR A 120 5.15 7.01 2.66
C THR A 120 5.67 8.40 2.30
N PHE A 121 4.82 9.42 2.37
CA PHE A 121 5.19 10.81 2.14
C PHE A 121 6.23 11.30 3.15
N ILE A 122 6.01 11.07 4.45
CA ILE A 122 6.97 11.47 5.49
C ILE A 122 8.32 10.77 5.27
N SER A 123 8.29 9.49 4.93
CA SER A 123 9.50 8.70 4.67
C SER A 123 10.30 9.23 3.49
N SER A 124 9.63 9.55 2.38
CA SER A 124 10.29 10.02 1.17
C SER A 124 10.78 11.47 1.29
N VAL A 125 10.02 12.34 1.94
CA VAL A 125 10.32 13.78 2.01
C VAL A 125 11.28 14.11 3.14
N TYR A 126 11.09 13.54 4.33
CA TYR A 126 11.82 13.97 5.54
C TYR A 126 12.79 12.92 6.09
N LEU A 127 12.68 11.66 5.67
CA LEU A 127 13.49 10.57 6.22
C LEU A 127 14.36 9.85 5.18
N ASN A 128 14.67 10.47 4.04
CA ASN A 128 15.54 9.93 3.00
C ASN A 128 15.12 8.52 2.50
N GLY A 129 13.82 8.28 2.38
CA GLY A 129 13.28 6.98 1.96
C GLY A 129 13.36 5.89 3.04
N TYR A 130 13.44 6.27 4.32
CA TYR A 130 13.40 5.34 5.45
C TYR A 130 12.24 4.34 5.32
N ASN A 131 12.53 3.05 5.49
CA ASN A 131 11.51 2.02 5.35
C ASN A 131 10.64 1.91 6.61
N TYR A 132 9.60 2.73 6.67
CA TYR A 132 8.64 2.71 7.78
C TYR A 132 7.88 1.39 7.93
N ARG A 133 7.77 0.57 6.86
CA ARG A 133 7.02 -0.70 6.89
C ARG A 133 7.70 -1.79 7.72
N SER A 134 8.97 -1.58 8.06
CA SER A 134 9.77 -2.47 8.90
C SER A 134 9.79 -2.06 10.37
N VAL A 135 8.92 -1.13 10.79
CA VAL A 135 8.85 -0.69 12.19
C VAL A 135 7.41 -0.43 12.58
N THR A 136 7.15 -0.44 13.89
CA THR A 136 5.84 -0.10 14.41
C THR A 136 5.61 1.42 14.39
N MET A 137 4.36 1.86 14.50
CA MET A 137 4.03 3.29 14.48
C MET A 137 4.78 4.09 15.57
N PRO A 138 4.84 3.63 16.84
CA PRO A 138 5.63 4.32 17.86
C PRO A 138 7.12 4.43 17.50
N GLN A 139 7.71 3.39 16.90
CA GLN A 139 9.10 3.42 16.43
C GLN A 139 9.29 4.39 15.26
N PHE A 140 8.35 4.46 14.32
CA PHE A 140 8.40 5.43 13.22
C PHE A 140 8.37 6.88 13.75
N VAL A 141 7.48 7.17 14.71
CA VAL A 141 7.42 8.50 15.36
C VAL A 141 8.70 8.81 16.12
N LYS A 142 9.30 7.81 16.78
CA LYS A 142 10.63 7.97 17.39
C LYS A 142 11.68 8.39 16.36
N VAL A 143 11.72 7.73 15.19
CA VAL A 143 12.67 8.07 14.11
C VAL A 143 12.42 9.48 13.58
N MET A 144 11.16 9.91 13.44
CA MET A 144 10.83 11.29 13.06
C MET A 144 11.39 12.29 14.07
N PHE A 145 11.24 12.03 15.37
CA PHE A 145 11.80 12.89 16.40
C PHE A 145 13.33 12.90 16.40
N ASP A 146 13.96 11.73 16.32
CA ASP A 146 15.43 11.58 16.31
C ASP A 146 16.08 12.28 15.12
N LYS A 147 15.38 12.36 13.98
CA LYS A 147 15.82 13.06 12.77
C LYS A 147 15.41 14.53 12.72
N GLY A 148 14.79 15.06 13.77
CA GLY A 148 14.37 16.46 13.84
C GLY A 148 13.20 16.81 12.91
N VAL A 149 12.43 15.82 12.45
CA VAL A 149 11.23 16.03 11.62
C VAL A 149 10.07 16.59 12.44
N ILE A 150 10.02 16.23 13.72
CA ILE A 150 9.08 16.78 14.70
C ILE A 150 9.84 17.20 15.95
N MET A 151 9.46 18.35 16.53
CA MET A 151 10.05 18.90 17.74
C MET A 151 8.97 19.54 18.62
N ILE A 152 9.31 19.86 19.88
CA ILE A 152 8.36 20.57 20.76
C ILE A 152 8.04 21.91 20.12
N GLY A 153 6.74 22.20 19.98
CA GLY A 153 6.26 23.43 19.36
C GLY A 153 6.46 23.55 17.84
N ASP A 154 7.07 22.55 17.18
CA ASP A 154 7.24 22.54 15.71
C ASP A 154 6.93 21.16 15.13
N VAL A 155 5.80 21.10 14.41
CA VAL A 155 5.37 19.93 13.64
C VAL A 155 5.10 20.32 12.18
N SER A 156 5.78 21.36 11.70
CA SER A 156 5.56 21.94 10.38
C SER A 156 5.83 20.97 9.23
N ALA A 157 6.69 19.96 9.42
CA ALA A 157 6.85 18.85 8.48
C ALA A 157 5.54 18.09 8.20
N LEU A 158 4.59 18.12 9.15
CA LEU A 158 3.29 17.48 9.05
C LEU A 158 2.19 18.43 8.57
N ASP A 159 2.46 19.71 8.33
CA ASP A 159 1.45 20.73 8.03
C ASP A 159 0.48 20.33 6.91
N SER A 160 0.99 19.77 5.81
CA SER A 160 0.17 19.33 4.70
C SER A 160 -0.81 18.23 5.12
N LEU A 161 -0.37 17.29 5.95
CA LEU A 161 -1.20 16.21 6.48
C LEU A 161 -2.18 16.74 7.53
N ILE A 162 -1.73 17.62 8.40
CA ILE A 162 -2.55 18.23 9.46
C ILE A 162 -3.71 19.03 8.85
N LYS A 163 -3.41 19.89 7.87
CA LYS A 163 -4.41 20.70 7.15
C LYS A 163 -5.41 19.83 6.40
N GLN A 164 -4.97 18.68 5.90
CA GLN A 164 -5.81 17.78 5.12
C GLN A 164 -6.75 16.94 6.00
N TYR A 165 -6.27 16.40 7.12
CA TYR A 165 -6.99 15.34 7.84
C TYR A 165 -7.61 15.81 9.16
N ARG A 166 -6.88 16.56 9.99
CA ARG A 166 -7.31 16.95 11.35
C ARG A 166 -6.67 18.27 11.82
N PRO A 167 -7.10 19.43 11.30
CA PRO A 167 -6.52 20.71 11.68
C PRO A 167 -6.70 21.05 13.18
N SER A 168 -7.89 20.77 13.73
CA SER A 168 -8.21 21.06 15.14
C SER A 168 -7.36 20.27 16.12
N PHE A 169 -7.03 19.03 15.78
CA PHE A 169 -6.26 18.12 16.63
C PHE A 169 -4.90 18.70 17.01
N PHE A 170 -4.20 19.30 16.04
CA PHE A 170 -2.92 19.95 16.31
C PHE A 170 -3.05 21.37 16.83
N ASN A 171 -4.15 22.08 16.57
CA ASN A 171 -4.39 23.36 17.23
C ASN A 171 -4.42 23.18 18.76
N GLU A 172 -5.11 22.14 19.25
CA GLU A 172 -5.12 21.80 20.68
C GLU A 172 -3.72 21.44 21.21
N TYR A 173 -2.91 20.76 20.41
CA TYR A 173 -1.50 20.49 20.74
C TYR A 173 -0.67 21.77 20.86
N MET A 174 -0.79 22.64 19.86
CA MET A 174 -0.06 23.90 19.84
C MET A 174 -0.43 24.76 21.04
N GLU A 175 -1.72 24.84 21.41
CA GLU A 175 -2.16 25.58 22.61
C GLU A 175 -1.55 25.01 23.91
N ARG A 176 -1.61 23.69 24.13
CA ARG A 176 -1.00 23.10 25.35
C ARG A 176 0.53 23.18 25.37
N SER A 177 1.19 23.23 24.20
CA SER A 177 2.64 23.41 24.10
C SER A 177 3.11 24.85 24.35
N LYS A 178 2.26 25.86 24.12
CA LYS A 178 2.60 27.27 24.45
C LYS A 178 2.76 27.50 25.95
N LEU A 179 1.96 26.79 26.76
CA LEU A 179 1.99 26.88 28.22
C LEU A 179 3.31 26.40 28.84
N THR A 180 4.14 25.65 28.09
CA THR A 180 5.43 25.14 28.59
C THR A 180 6.63 25.96 28.16
N ASN A 181 6.59 26.61 26.99
CA ASN A 181 7.67 27.48 26.51
C ASN A 181 7.93 28.69 27.43
N THR A 182 7.00 29.03 28.32
CA THR A 182 7.19 30.13 29.28
C THR A 182 8.05 29.76 30.49
N ASN A 183 8.42 28.49 30.71
CA ASN A 183 9.13 28.07 31.94
C ASN A 183 10.34 27.13 31.77
N SER A 184 10.92 26.95 30.57
CA SER A 184 12.13 26.12 30.41
C SER A 184 13.41 26.92 30.15
N THR A 185 13.95 27.54 31.19
CA THR A 185 15.41 27.69 31.32
C THR A 185 15.95 26.35 31.82
N PHE A 186 16.35 25.46 30.91
CA PHE A 186 17.14 24.28 31.27
C PHE A 186 18.57 24.47 30.80
N VAL A 187 19.46 24.38 31.80
CA VAL A 187 20.92 24.39 31.72
C VAL A 187 21.37 23.29 30.77
N SER A 188 22.21 23.66 29.81
CA SER A 188 22.90 22.76 28.91
C SER A 188 24.07 22.09 29.65
N ASP A 189 23.88 20.87 30.12
CA ASP A 189 24.97 19.93 30.41
C ASP A 189 25.01 18.92 29.27
N ASP A 190 25.88 19.14 28.29
CA ASP A 190 27.07 18.30 28.12
C ASP A 190 27.86 18.76 26.90
N ALA A 191 29.04 19.29 27.19
CA ALA A 191 30.10 19.49 26.23
C ALA A 191 30.76 18.13 25.95
N THR A 192 30.59 17.59 24.75
CA THR A 192 31.62 16.72 24.15
C THR A 192 31.87 17.15 22.71
N GLN A 193 33.15 17.41 22.48
CA GLN A 193 33.77 17.98 21.30
C GLN A 193 33.77 17.05 20.08
N ASP A 194 33.88 17.73 18.94
CA ASP A 194 34.57 17.34 17.71
C ASP A 194 34.04 16.15 16.90
N ASN A 195 33.43 16.46 15.76
CA ASN A 195 34.21 16.66 14.54
C ASN A 195 33.37 17.30 13.42
N THR A 196 33.78 18.50 13.05
CA THR A 196 33.39 19.26 11.87
C THR A 196 33.99 18.68 10.59
N ALA A 197 33.18 18.50 9.54
CA ALA A 197 33.58 18.74 8.15
C ALA A 197 32.33 19.08 7.30
N PRO A 198 32.40 20.06 6.37
CA PRO A 198 31.24 20.87 6.01
C PRO A 198 30.55 20.47 4.71
N ALA A 199 29.27 20.85 4.61
CA ALA A 199 28.44 20.73 3.42
C ALA A 199 28.91 21.63 2.27
N PRO A 200 28.76 21.21 1.00
CA PRO A 200 29.23 21.95 -0.16
C PRO A 200 28.35 23.17 -0.45
N THR A 201 28.99 24.33 -0.50
CA THR A 201 28.41 25.60 -0.97
C THR A 201 28.45 25.63 -2.50
N ILE A 202 27.29 25.88 -3.12
CA ILE A 202 27.15 26.11 -4.56
C ILE A 202 27.59 27.56 -4.86
N PRO A 203 28.46 27.82 -5.84
CA PRO A 203 28.81 29.18 -6.24
C PRO A 203 27.72 29.78 -7.13
N ASP A 204 27.22 30.93 -6.69
CA ASP A 204 26.50 31.91 -7.50
C ASP A 204 27.55 32.90 -8.02
N ASP A 205 27.78 32.94 -9.32
CA ASP A 205 28.53 34.02 -9.95
C ASP A 205 27.78 34.54 -11.17
N ARG A 206 27.30 35.76 -10.97
CA ARG A 206 26.75 36.72 -11.93
C ARG A 206 27.89 37.30 -12.78
N ALA A 207 27.74 37.27 -14.10
CA ALA A 207 28.13 38.35 -15.03
C ALA A 207 27.63 38.00 -16.43
N THR A 208 26.51 38.57 -16.89
CA THR A 208 26.45 39.74 -17.79
C THR A 208 27.36 39.66 -19.03
N GLY A 209 26.74 39.48 -20.20
CA GLY A 209 27.40 39.57 -21.50
C GLY A 209 26.43 39.30 -22.66
N THR A 210 25.58 40.28 -22.96
CA THR A 210 24.88 40.45 -24.25
C THR A 210 25.86 40.50 -25.42
N VAL A 211 25.51 39.89 -26.55
CA VAL A 211 25.44 40.50 -27.91
C VAL A 211 24.97 39.45 -28.94
N ALA A 212 23.93 39.86 -29.65
CA ALA A 212 23.52 39.57 -31.04
C ALA A 212 23.50 38.13 -31.60
N ALA A 213 22.27 37.76 -31.94
CA ALA A 213 21.84 36.98 -33.08
C ALA A 213 22.72 37.08 -34.34
N GLU A 214 22.99 35.94 -34.95
CA GLU A 214 22.84 35.79 -36.39
C GLU A 214 22.56 34.33 -36.80
N LYS A 215 21.75 34.21 -37.84
CA LYS A 215 21.21 32.98 -38.43
C LYS A 215 22.29 32.22 -39.19
N GLY A 216 22.25 30.90 -39.15
CA GLY A 216 23.03 30.06 -40.06
C GLY A 216 22.87 28.56 -39.80
N GLN A 217 21.80 27.96 -40.31
CA GLN A 217 21.84 26.57 -40.80
C GLN A 217 22.78 26.53 -42.00
N PRO A 218 23.63 25.50 -42.13
CA PRO A 218 23.24 24.45 -43.08
C PRO A 218 23.62 23.02 -42.67
N SER A 219 22.72 22.11 -43.05
CA SER A 219 22.93 20.77 -43.62
C SER A 219 24.12 19.88 -43.19
N ALA A 220 23.74 18.73 -42.61
CA ALA A 220 24.07 17.38 -43.05
C ALA A 220 25.49 17.11 -43.59
N GLN A 221 26.29 16.40 -42.80
CA GLN A 221 27.18 15.37 -43.32
C GLN A 221 27.23 14.16 -42.39
N VAL A 222 26.80 13.05 -42.96
CA VAL A 222 27.02 11.68 -42.51
C VAL A 222 28.52 11.41 -42.54
N ASN A 223 29.10 11.06 -41.39
CA ASN A 223 30.41 10.42 -41.32
C ASN A 223 30.29 9.21 -40.39
N GLN A 224 30.38 8.01 -40.97
CA GLN A 224 30.76 6.79 -40.24
C GLN A 224 32.18 6.96 -39.68
N PRO A 225 32.48 6.39 -38.50
CA PRO A 225 33.43 5.27 -38.47
C PRO A 225 33.20 4.31 -37.25
N PRO A 226 34.03 3.28 -37.03
CA PRO A 226 34.48 2.29 -38.00
C PRO A 226 34.27 0.84 -37.48
N THR A 227 34.24 -0.09 -38.43
CA THR A 227 34.43 -1.52 -38.24
C THR A 227 35.92 -1.85 -38.09
N THR A 228 36.32 -2.36 -36.92
CA THR A 228 37.49 -3.23 -36.71
C THR A 228 37.09 -4.17 -35.58
N GLY A 229 36.99 -5.48 -35.78
CA GLY A 229 38.11 -6.34 -36.13
C GLY A 229 38.50 -7.09 -34.85
N GLY A 230 38.21 -8.39 -34.81
CA GLY A 230 38.37 -9.23 -33.64
C GLY A 230 39.80 -9.28 -33.10
N GLY A 231 39.89 -9.37 -31.79
CA GLY A 231 41.10 -9.71 -31.06
C GLY A 231 40.74 -10.73 -29.99
N ASN A 232 41.09 -12.00 -30.26
CA ASN A 232 41.17 -13.04 -29.25
C ASN A 232 42.13 -12.59 -28.13
N CYS A 233 41.68 -12.65 -26.89
CA CYS A 233 42.58 -12.62 -25.74
C CYS A 233 42.31 -13.86 -24.87
N THR A 234 43.07 -14.90 -25.15
CA THR A 234 43.35 -16.00 -24.24
C THR A 234 44.29 -15.47 -23.16
N VAL A 235 43.85 -15.47 -21.89
CA VAL A 235 44.75 -15.49 -20.74
C VAL A 235 44.31 -16.62 -19.82
N SER A 236 45.20 -17.60 -19.75
CA SER A 236 45.18 -18.75 -18.87
C SER A 236 45.59 -18.35 -17.45
N GLY A 237 44.97 -19.00 -16.46
CA GLY A 237 45.60 -19.34 -15.18
C GLY A 237 45.73 -18.23 -14.13
N SER A 238 44.94 -18.32 -13.06
CA SER A 238 45.42 -18.88 -11.79
C SER A 238 44.36 -18.74 -10.69
N THR A 239 44.30 -19.79 -9.89
CA THR A 239 43.44 -20.02 -8.75
C THR A 239 43.72 -19.01 -7.64
N GLN A 240 42.72 -18.26 -7.20
CA GLN A 240 42.65 -17.75 -5.83
C GLN A 240 41.31 -18.10 -5.22
N THR A 241 41.36 -19.11 -4.36
CA THR A 241 40.39 -19.41 -3.33
C THR A 241 40.26 -18.21 -2.41
N SER A 242 39.09 -17.59 -2.38
CA SER A 242 38.67 -16.72 -1.28
C SER A 242 37.23 -17.09 -0.94
N THR A 243 37.12 -17.95 0.06
CA THR A 243 35.90 -18.28 0.77
C THR A 243 35.41 -17.04 1.53
N ASN A 244 34.55 -16.24 0.92
CA ASN A 244 33.75 -15.26 1.65
C ASN A 244 32.47 -15.93 2.13
N SER A 245 32.51 -16.41 3.38
CA SER A 245 31.35 -16.71 4.20
C SER A 245 30.59 -15.40 4.45
N PHE A 246 29.59 -15.11 3.63
CA PHE A 246 28.50 -14.21 4.01
C PHE A 246 27.51 -15.01 4.85
N ASN A 247 27.83 -15.21 6.12
CA ASN A 247 26.85 -15.67 7.10
C ASN A 247 26.03 -14.48 7.60
N SER A 248 24.71 -14.63 7.41
CA SER A 248 23.63 -14.07 8.22
C SER A 248 23.59 -12.56 8.40
N THR A 249 22.98 -11.88 7.43
CA THR A 249 22.16 -10.71 7.73
C THR A 249 21.06 -11.13 8.70
N ASN A 250 21.15 -10.65 9.95
CA ASN A 250 20.06 -10.66 10.90
C ASN A 250 18.83 -10.03 10.23
N THR A 251 17.92 -10.86 9.76
CA THR A 251 16.54 -10.46 9.49
C THR A 251 15.92 -10.14 10.83
N VAL A 252 16.01 -8.88 11.25
CA VAL A 252 15.12 -8.32 12.26
C VAL A 252 13.74 -8.30 11.59
N THR A 253 12.98 -9.37 11.80
CA THR A 253 11.56 -9.41 11.50
C THR A 253 10.89 -8.41 12.42
N ALA A 254 10.54 -7.26 11.86
CA ALA A 254 9.68 -6.29 12.50
C ALA A 254 8.37 -6.96 12.88
N ALA A 255 8.20 -7.21 14.17
CA ALA A 255 6.98 -7.74 14.75
C ALA A 255 5.88 -6.67 14.73
N GLY A 256 5.39 -6.33 13.54
CA GLY A 256 4.02 -5.85 13.43
C GLY A 256 3.15 -6.99 13.93
N LYS A 257 2.52 -6.83 15.10
CA LYS A 257 1.62 -7.83 15.68
C LYS A 257 0.73 -8.43 14.60
N GLU A 258 0.91 -9.71 14.37
CA GLU A 258 -0.11 -10.54 13.73
C GLU A 258 -1.36 -10.46 14.61
N GLU A 259 -2.36 -9.72 14.16
CA GLU A 259 -3.69 -9.86 14.74
C GLU A 259 -4.13 -11.29 14.44
N LYS A 260 -4.14 -12.14 15.48
CA LYS A 260 -4.62 -13.52 15.39
C LYS A 260 -6.11 -13.47 15.05
N VAL A 261 -6.42 -13.54 13.77
CA VAL A 261 -7.73 -13.89 13.26
C VAL A 261 -8.15 -15.18 13.95
N SER A 262 -9.32 -15.24 14.56
CA SER A 262 -9.90 -16.55 14.83
C SER A 262 -10.02 -17.25 13.48
N ASP A 263 -9.53 -18.48 13.36
CA ASP A 263 -9.56 -19.28 12.12
C ASP A 263 -10.95 -19.31 11.43
N ASP A 264 -12.00 -18.90 12.14
CA ASP A 264 -13.38 -18.83 11.70
C ASP A 264 -13.68 -17.75 10.65
N VAL A 265 -12.99 -16.59 10.64
CA VAL A 265 -13.28 -15.55 9.63
C VAL A 265 -12.70 -15.92 8.26
N THR A 266 -11.56 -16.61 8.25
CA THR A 266 -10.89 -17.07 7.02
C THR A 266 -11.57 -18.27 6.39
N LYS A 267 -12.24 -19.12 7.19
CA LYS A 267 -12.85 -20.36 6.72
C LYS A 267 -14.02 -20.07 5.77
N GLY A 268 -13.95 -20.65 4.58
CA GLY A 268 -15.05 -20.63 3.61
C GLY A 268 -15.05 -19.45 2.63
N ILE A 269 -14.07 -18.55 2.68
CA ILE A 269 -13.86 -17.54 1.63
C ILE A 269 -13.38 -18.26 0.37
N LYS A 270 -14.23 -18.27 -0.67
CA LYS A 270 -13.95 -18.99 -1.93
C LYS A 270 -13.36 -18.09 -3.02
N PHE A 271 -13.49 -16.78 -2.87
CA PHE A 271 -13.10 -15.81 -3.89
C PHE A 271 -12.01 -14.87 -3.37
N LEU A 272 -10.96 -14.72 -4.17
CA LEU A 272 -9.99 -13.64 -4.08
C LEU A 272 -10.23 -12.65 -5.21
N LEU A 273 -10.49 -11.38 -4.86
CA LEU A 273 -10.56 -10.29 -5.82
C LEU A 273 -9.21 -9.55 -5.83
N MET A 274 -8.47 -9.63 -6.94
CA MET A 274 -7.19 -8.95 -7.09
C MET A 274 -7.37 -7.63 -7.85
N THR A 275 -6.77 -6.56 -7.35
CA THR A 275 -6.70 -5.25 -8.02
C THR A 275 -5.24 -4.82 -8.18
N ALA A 276 -4.92 -3.98 -9.17
CA ALA A 276 -3.55 -3.55 -9.41
C ALA A 276 -3.24 -2.15 -8.89
N THR A 277 -4.22 -1.25 -8.82
CA THR A 277 -3.98 0.17 -8.52
C THR A 277 -4.98 0.74 -7.54
N ASP A 278 -4.67 1.87 -6.89
CA ASP A 278 -5.58 2.51 -5.92
C ASP A 278 -6.98 2.84 -6.49
N PRO A 279 -7.11 3.34 -7.74
CA PRO A 279 -8.44 3.52 -8.35
C PRO A 279 -9.21 2.21 -8.54
N GLU A 280 -8.52 1.11 -8.86
CA GLU A 280 -9.14 -0.21 -9.04
C GLU A 280 -9.60 -0.78 -7.70
N LEU A 281 -8.71 -0.73 -6.69
CA LEU A 281 -9.04 -1.11 -5.31
C LEU A 281 -10.24 -0.31 -4.82
N LYS A 282 -10.24 1.02 -5.02
CA LYS A 282 -11.38 1.87 -4.66
C LYS A 282 -12.68 1.42 -5.34
N GLY A 283 -12.63 1.12 -6.65
CA GLY A 283 -13.81 0.66 -7.39
C GLY A 283 -14.44 -0.62 -6.83
N VAL A 284 -13.61 -1.52 -6.28
CA VAL A 284 -14.05 -2.74 -5.58
C VAL A 284 -14.52 -2.44 -4.15
N LEU A 285 -13.75 -1.67 -3.36
CA LEU A 285 -14.09 -1.38 -1.96
C LEU A 285 -15.39 -0.60 -1.80
N GLU A 286 -15.74 0.29 -2.74
CA GLU A 286 -17.03 1.00 -2.74
C GLU A 286 -18.25 0.06 -2.86
N ARG A 287 -18.03 -1.19 -3.28
CA ARG A 287 -19.05 -2.24 -3.45
C ARG A 287 -18.93 -3.35 -2.41
N LEU A 288 -17.84 -3.37 -1.65
CA LEU A 288 -17.59 -4.37 -0.62
C LEU A 288 -18.38 -4.03 0.64
N LYS A 289 -19.25 -4.94 1.07
CA LYS A 289 -20.04 -4.78 2.29
C LYS A 289 -19.37 -5.50 3.46
N PRO A 290 -19.66 -5.12 4.72
CA PRO A 290 -19.31 -5.94 5.88
C PRO A 290 -19.82 -7.38 5.76
N LEU A 291 -19.14 -8.32 6.42
CA LEU A 291 -19.65 -9.69 6.58
C LEU A 291 -20.94 -9.68 7.42
N ASP A 292 -21.77 -10.71 7.26
CA ASP A 292 -23.02 -10.83 8.03
C ASP A 292 -22.71 -10.83 9.55
N GLY A 293 -23.41 -9.97 10.30
CA GLY A 293 -23.17 -9.79 11.74
C GLY A 293 -22.04 -8.83 12.11
N ARG A 294 -21.45 -8.11 11.14
CA ARG A 294 -20.49 -7.02 11.37
C ARG A 294 -20.98 -5.71 10.78
N ASP A 295 -20.51 -4.62 11.38
CA ASP A 295 -20.84 -3.25 10.95
C ASP A 295 -19.84 -2.68 9.94
N GLU A 296 -18.62 -3.25 9.89
CA GLU A 296 -17.51 -2.77 9.06
C GLU A 296 -16.84 -3.90 8.27
N VAL A 297 -16.26 -3.54 7.12
CA VAL A 297 -15.32 -4.39 6.38
C VAL A 297 -14.09 -4.61 7.25
N ILE A 298 -13.58 -5.83 7.25
CA ILE A 298 -12.38 -6.15 8.02
C ILE A 298 -11.15 -5.74 7.20
N GLU A 299 -10.39 -4.78 7.69
CA GLU A 299 -9.09 -4.40 7.12
C GLU A 299 -7.97 -5.08 7.92
N GLN A 300 -7.06 -5.77 7.24
CA GLN A 300 -5.95 -6.47 7.87
C GLN A 300 -4.65 -6.29 7.10
N PHE A 301 -3.54 -6.25 7.81
CA PHE A 301 -2.20 -6.36 7.22
C PHE A 301 -1.59 -7.70 7.64
N LYS A 302 -1.46 -8.64 6.70
CA LYS A 302 -0.95 -9.99 6.99
C LYS A 302 -0.02 -10.47 5.89
N ASN A 303 1.07 -11.15 6.26
CA ASN A 303 2.13 -11.59 5.34
C ASN A 303 2.67 -10.43 4.46
N GLY A 304 2.67 -9.19 4.97
CA GLY A 304 3.09 -8.01 4.24
C GLY A 304 2.14 -7.54 3.13
N VAL A 305 0.85 -7.90 3.20
CA VAL A 305 -0.20 -7.56 2.24
C VAL A 305 -1.37 -6.90 2.97
N ASP A 306 -1.87 -5.79 2.42
CA ASP A 306 -3.14 -5.18 2.83
C ASP A 306 -4.31 -6.00 2.27
N LEU A 307 -5.20 -6.43 3.16
CA LEU A 307 -6.31 -7.34 2.90
C LEU A 307 -7.61 -6.70 3.37
N TYR A 308 -8.65 -6.86 2.55
CA TYR A 308 -9.99 -6.41 2.90
C TYR A 308 -10.95 -7.60 2.80
N ILE A 309 -11.61 -7.93 3.91
CA ILE A 309 -12.53 -9.07 3.98
C ILE A 309 -13.94 -8.55 4.18
N GLY A 310 -14.82 -8.96 3.28
CA GLY A 310 -16.20 -8.51 3.27
C GLY A 310 -17.05 -9.38 2.36
N LYS A 311 -18.25 -8.89 2.05
CA LYS A 311 -19.21 -9.52 1.16
C LYS A 311 -19.28 -8.77 -0.16
N TYR A 312 -19.09 -9.48 -1.26
CA TYR A 312 -19.23 -8.95 -2.61
C TYR A 312 -20.37 -9.68 -3.31
N GLY A 313 -21.53 -9.01 -3.39
CA GLY A 313 -22.79 -9.67 -3.73
C GLY A 313 -23.21 -10.63 -2.62
N LYS A 314 -23.29 -11.93 -2.92
CA LYS A 314 -23.67 -12.98 -1.96
C LYS A 314 -22.49 -13.70 -1.31
N HIS A 315 -21.27 -13.43 -1.76
CA HIS A 315 -20.10 -14.22 -1.37
C HIS A 315 -19.22 -13.46 -0.38
N PRO A 316 -18.77 -14.11 0.71
CA PRO A 316 -17.58 -13.69 1.44
C PRO A 316 -16.36 -13.74 0.51
N VAL A 317 -15.64 -12.63 0.43
CA VAL A 317 -14.45 -12.47 -0.40
C VAL A 317 -13.29 -11.91 0.41
N VAL A 318 -12.08 -12.18 -0.04
CA VAL A 318 -10.89 -11.42 0.33
C VAL A 318 -10.48 -10.57 -0.88
N VAL A 319 -10.17 -9.31 -0.65
CA VAL A 319 -9.69 -8.37 -1.68
C VAL A 319 -8.23 -8.05 -1.38
N GLY A 320 -7.40 -8.11 -2.42
CA GLY A 320 -5.98 -7.76 -2.38
C GLY A 320 -5.62 -6.73 -3.45
N GLN A 321 -4.52 -6.01 -3.21
CA GLN A 321 -3.91 -5.09 -4.17
C GLN A 321 -2.48 -5.56 -4.49
N SER A 322 -2.16 -5.79 -5.76
CA SER A 322 -0.83 -6.28 -6.16
C SER A 322 0.27 -5.22 -6.11
N ALA A 323 -0.08 -3.94 -6.22
CA ALA A 323 0.88 -2.84 -6.26
C ALA A 323 0.37 -1.60 -5.51
N HIS A 324 1.23 -1.04 -4.64
CA HIS A 324 0.94 0.24 -3.95
C HIS A 324 1.54 1.45 -4.68
N THR A 325 2.46 1.20 -5.61
CA THR A 325 3.13 2.24 -6.39
C THR A 325 3.20 1.83 -7.85
N LYS A 326 3.34 2.82 -8.75
CA LYS A 326 3.49 2.54 -10.19
C LYS A 326 4.68 1.62 -10.49
N GLY A 327 5.77 1.72 -9.72
CA GLY A 327 6.96 0.88 -9.89
C GLY A 327 6.77 -0.58 -9.46
N GLN A 328 5.63 -0.93 -8.87
CA GLN A 328 5.27 -2.30 -8.48
C GLN A 328 4.19 -2.90 -9.38
N GLN A 329 3.74 -2.20 -10.43
CA GLN A 329 2.76 -2.76 -11.38
C GLN A 329 3.45 -3.80 -12.28
N GLY A 330 2.69 -4.80 -12.73
CA GLY A 330 3.22 -5.92 -13.52
C GLY A 330 3.02 -7.30 -12.90
N SER A 331 3.47 -8.33 -13.62
CA SER A 331 3.19 -9.73 -13.33
C SER A 331 3.92 -10.24 -12.09
N LEU A 332 5.21 -9.92 -11.91
CA LEU A 332 5.99 -10.43 -10.78
C LEU A 332 5.46 -9.98 -9.41
N PRO A 333 5.14 -8.68 -9.20
CA PRO A 333 4.52 -8.26 -7.94
C PRO A 333 3.11 -8.85 -7.78
N ALA A 334 2.33 -8.96 -8.87
CA ALA A 334 1.01 -9.58 -8.83
C ALA A 334 1.04 -11.06 -8.45
N GLU A 335 1.95 -11.84 -9.01
CA GLU A 335 2.19 -13.24 -8.64
C GLU A 335 2.58 -13.35 -7.16
N LYS A 336 3.57 -12.55 -6.72
CA LYS A 336 4.05 -12.56 -5.33
C LYS A 336 2.94 -12.26 -4.34
N VAL A 337 2.15 -11.20 -4.58
CA VAL A 337 1.04 -10.84 -3.68
C VAL A 337 -0.03 -11.92 -3.73
N THR A 338 -0.39 -12.41 -4.91
CA THR A 338 -1.39 -13.48 -5.06
C THR A 338 -1.00 -14.71 -4.24
N ASN A 339 0.22 -15.23 -4.38
CA ASN A 339 0.72 -16.39 -3.62
C ASN A 339 0.64 -16.16 -2.11
N LYS A 340 1.02 -14.97 -1.62
CA LYS A 340 0.90 -14.63 -0.19
C LYS A 340 -0.53 -14.69 0.33
N ILE A 341 -1.52 -14.25 -0.46
CA ILE A 341 -2.93 -14.33 -0.09
C ILE A 341 -3.44 -15.78 -0.18
N MET A 342 -3.03 -16.51 -1.22
CA MET A 342 -3.36 -17.92 -1.41
C MET A 342 -2.89 -18.79 -0.24
N GLU A 343 -1.70 -18.53 0.32
CA GLU A 343 -1.18 -19.21 1.50
C GLU A 343 -2.06 -19.02 2.75
N ILE A 344 -2.70 -17.85 2.88
CA ILE A 344 -3.53 -17.48 4.04
C ILE A 344 -4.96 -18.02 3.90
N PHE A 345 -5.63 -17.73 2.78
CA PHE A 345 -7.08 -17.96 2.63
C PHE A 345 -7.41 -19.20 1.81
N LYS A 346 -6.50 -19.63 0.92
CA LYS A 346 -6.70 -20.75 -0.01
C LYS A 346 -8.06 -20.69 -0.75
N PRO A 347 -8.43 -19.54 -1.35
CA PRO A 347 -9.66 -19.40 -2.10
C PRO A 347 -9.66 -20.34 -3.32
N LYS A 348 -10.83 -20.70 -3.82
CA LYS A 348 -11.00 -21.58 -4.99
C LYS A 348 -10.98 -20.83 -6.32
N TYR A 349 -11.26 -19.53 -6.29
CA TYR A 349 -11.41 -18.66 -7.45
C TYR A 349 -10.64 -17.35 -7.27
N ILE A 350 -9.89 -16.95 -8.29
CA ILE A 350 -9.20 -15.65 -8.35
C ILE A 350 -9.80 -14.81 -9.47
N ILE A 351 -10.24 -13.59 -9.16
CA ILE A 351 -10.81 -12.65 -10.14
C ILE A 351 -9.97 -11.38 -10.12
N ALA A 352 -9.22 -11.12 -11.18
CA ALA A 352 -8.47 -9.88 -11.33
C ALA A 352 -9.39 -8.79 -11.92
N ILE A 353 -9.60 -7.71 -11.18
CA ILE A 353 -10.54 -6.62 -11.51
C ILE A 353 -9.75 -5.34 -11.71
N GLY A 354 -9.98 -4.63 -12.81
CA GLY A 354 -9.34 -3.33 -13.00
C GLY A 354 -9.50 -2.73 -14.39
N VAL A 355 -8.42 -2.13 -14.90
CA VAL A 355 -8.42 -1.43 -16.19
C VAL A 355 -7.44 -2.05 -17.18
N CYS A 356 -7.76 -1.92 -18.46
CA CYS A 356 -6.96 -2.39 -19.59
C CYS A 356 -6.99 -1.35 -20.72
N PHE A 357 -6.13 -1.53 -21.72
CA PHE A 357 -6.24 -0.80 -22.99
C PHE A 357 -6.94 -1.64 -24.06
N GLY A 358 -7.70 -1.00 -24.95
CA GLY A 358 -8.36 -1.67 -26.07
C GLY A 358 -7.41 -1.89 -27.26
N MET A 359 -7.58 -2.99 -28.00
CA MET A 359 -6.82 -3.28 -29.22
C MET A 359 -7.51 -2.71 -30.48
N ASP A 360 -6.71 -2.30 -31.46
CA ASP A 360 -7.20 -1.75 -32.72
C ASP A 360 -7.91 -2.80 -33.59
N GLY A 361 -8.86 -2.35 -34.41
CA GLY A 361 -9.60 -3.22 -35.32
C GLY A 361 -10.57 -4.19 -34.63
N LYS A 362 -10.87 -3.96 -33.36
CA LYS A 362 -11.86 -4.70 -32.56
C LYS A 362 -13.07 -3.81 -32.29
N GLU A 363 -14.24 -4.42 -32.06
CA GLU A 363 -15.45 -3.69 -31.66
C GLU A 363 -15.43 -3.29 -30.17
N VAL A 364 -14.27 -2.87 -29.65
CA VAL A 364 -14.01 -2.57 -28.24
C VAL A 364 -13.83 -1.05 -28.07
N ASN A 365 -14.63 -0.43 -27.20
CA ASN A 365 -14.61 1.01 -26.98
C ASN A 365 -14.24 1.37 -25.53
N LEU A 366 -13.82 2.62 -25.29
CA LEU A 366 -13.58 3.16 -23.95
C LEU A 366 -14.78 2.87 -23.03
N GLY A 367 -14.52 2.36 -21.83
CA GLY A 367 -15.53 1.98 -20.84
C GLY A 367 -16.21 0.63 -21.06
N ASP A 368 -15.95 -0.10 -22.16
CA ASP A 368 -16.43 -1.47 -22.32
C ASP A 368 -15.70 -2.41 -21.35
N VAL A 369 -16.38 -3.48 -20.91
CA VAL A 369 -15.81 -4.51 -20.04
C VAL A 369 -15.33 -5.68 -20.88
N ILE A 370 -14.13 -6.17 -20.59
CA ILE A 370 -13.51 -7.33 -21.22
C ILE A 370 -13.41 -8.45 -20.19
N VAL A 371 -14.01 -9.59 -20.51
CA VAL A 371 -13.91 -10.85 -19.76
C VAL A 371 -12.89 -11.73 -20.49
N SER A 372 -11.71 -11.91 -19.91
CA SER A 372 -10.66 -12.71 -20.52
C SER A 372 -11.05 -14.19 -20.49
N ASP A 373 -11.23 -14.83 -21.65
CA ASP A 373 -11.28 -16.30 -21.69
C ASP A 373 -9.87 -16.93 -21.72
N ARG A 374 -8.87 -16.14 -22.09
CA ARG A 374 -7.45 -16.50 -22.10
C ARG A 374 -6.55 -15.29 -21.85
N ILE A 375 -5.40 -15.52 -21.24
CA ILE A 375 -4.32 -14.55 -21.08
C ILE A 375 -3.11 -14.99 -21.89
N ALA A 376 -2.71 -14.14 -22.83
CA ALA A 376 -1.51 -14.29 -23.62
C ALA A 376 -0.33 -13.60 -22.92
N ASP A 377 0.63 -14.38 -22.42
CA ASP A 377 1.84 -13.85 -21.81
C ASP A 377 2.81 -13.28 -22.87
N LEU A 378 3.01 -11.97 -22.86
CA LEU A 378 3.98 -11.26 -23.69
C LEU A 378 5.16 -10.68 -22.89
N TYR A 379 5.48 -11.24 -21.72
CA TYR A 379 6.73 -10.96 -21.01
C TYR A 379 7.94 -11.61 -21.70
N ASN A 380 7.73 -12.80 -22.30
CA ASN A 380 8.74 -13.52 -23.05
C ASN A 380 8.51 -13.37 -24.56
N ILE A 381 9.09 -12.32 -25.16
CA ILE A 381 8.95 -12.03 -26.59
C ILE A 381 10.28 -12.17 -27.34
N ARG A 382 10.21 -12.49 -28.63
CA ARG A 382 11.29 -12.27 -29.59
C ARG A 382 11.00 -10.97 -30.32
N VAL A 383 11.92 -10.03 -30.22
CA VAL A 383 11.89 -8.77 -30.98
C VAL A 383 12.70 -8.96 -32.26
N GLU A 384 12.09 -8.64 -33.39
CA GLU A 384 12.69 -8.61 -34.73
C GLU A 384 12.46 -7.21 -35.33
N PRO A 385 13.18 -6.80 -36.40
CA PRO A 385 12.92 -5.53 -37.06
C PRO A 385 11.45 -5.40 -37.48
N GLY A 386 10.72 -4.43 -36.91
CA GLY A 386 9.32 -4.15 -37.23
C GLY A 386 8.29 -5.16 -36.69
N CYS A 387 8.68 -6.20 -35.96
CA CYS A 387 7.71 -7.16 -35.41
C CYS A 387 8.16 -7.76 -34.08
N ILE A 388 7.17 -8.22 -33.30
CA ILE A 388 7.39 -9.00 -32.09
C ILE A 388 6.66 -10.32 -32.24
N LYS A 389 7.18 -11.37 -31.61
CA LYS A 389 6.54 -12.70 -31.53
C LYS A 389 6.55 -13.15 -30.09
N ALA A 390 5.42 -13.67 -29.62
CA ALA A 390 5.38 -14.37 -28.34
C ALA A 390 6.29 -15.60 -28.41
N ARG A 391 7.12 -15.85 -27.39
CA ARG A 391 7.85 -17.12 -27.27
C ARG A 391 6.92 -18.25 -26.82
N ILE A 392 5.92 -17.92 -26.01
CA ILE A 392 4.86 -18.82 -25.60
C ILE A 392 3.65 -18.52 -26.50
N THR A 393 3.30 -19.47 -27.36
CA THR A 393 2.16 -19.29 -28.29
C THR A 393 0.82 -19.60 -27.61
N ASP A 394 0.83 -20.52 -26.66
CA ASP A 394 -0.36 -20.92 -25.93
C ASP A 394 -0.72 -19.85 -24.90
N ALA A 395 -1.93 -19.31 -24.99
CA ALA A 395 -2.48 -18.47 -23.94
C ALA A 395 -3.03 -19.34 -22.81
N ASP A 396 -2.77 -18.96 -21.57
CA ASP A 396 -3.33 -19.62 -20.41
C ASP A 396 -4.85 -19.42 -20.38
N LYS A 397 -5.59 -20.51 -20.23
CA LYS A 397 -7.06 -20.47 -20.23
C LYS A 397 -7.56 -20.01 -18.87
N ALA A 398 -8.56 -19.13 -18.89
CA ALA A 398 -9.32 -18.82 -17.68
C ALA A 398 -10.10 -20.06 -17.22
N GLY A 399 -10.47 -20.10 -15.93
CA GLY A 399 -11.22 -21.20 -15.36
C GLY A 399 -12.59 -21.40 -16.02
N ASP A 400 -12.94 -22.64 -16.39
CA ASP A 400 -14.18 -22.94 -17.12
C ASP A 400 -15.44 -22.55 -16.32
N THR A 401 -15.41 -22.67 -15.00
CA THR A 401 -16.52 -22.25 -14.14
C THR A 401 -16.66 -20.72 -14.17
N LEU A 402 -15.55 -19.99 -14.04
CA LEU A 402 -15.54 -18.52 -14.10
C LEU A 402 -15.92 -18.00 -15.48
N VAL A 403 -15.40 -18.58 -16.55
CA VAL A 403 -15.80 -18.20 -17.92
C VAL A 403 -17.27 -18.47 -18.13
N SER A 404 -17.80 -19.62 -17.71
CA SER A 404 -19.24 -19.91 -17.84
C SER A 404 -20.12 -18.95 -17.05
N LEU A 405 -19.62 -18.45 -15.90
CA LEU A 405 -20.31 -17.45 -15.10
C LEU A 405 -20.31 -16.08 -15.76
N PHE A 406 -19.16 -15.60 -16.22
CA PHE A 406 -18.98 -14.23 -16.72
C PHE A 406 -19.12 -14.08 -18.24
N ARG A 407 -19.20 -15.17 -19.01
CA ARG A 407 -19.40 -15.11 -20.47
C ARG A 407 -20.88 -14.85 -20.76
N ASN A 408 -21.14 -13.93 -21.68
CA ASN A 408 -22.48 -13.44 -21.94
C ASN A 408 -23.06 -13.93 -23.29
N PRO A 409 -24.14 -14.72 -23.31
CA PRO A 409 -25.04 -14.77 -24.46
C PRO A 409 -26.34 -13.96 -24.28
N ARG A 410 -26.79 -13.77 -23.05
CA ARG A 410 -27.95 -12.92 -22.69
C ARG A 410 -27.68 -12.42 -21.28
N ASN A 411 -27.51 -11.11 -21.11
CA ASN A 411 -27.20 -10.42 -19.84
C ASN A 411 -28.19 -10.72 -18.68
N ASP A 412 -29.15 -11.61 -18.85
CA ASP A 412 -30.27 -11.90 -17.97
C ASP A 412 -29.84 -12.84 -16.81
N ILE A 413 -29.66 -12.29 -15.61
CA ILE A 413 -29.60 -13.06 -14.36
C ILE A 413 -31.00 -13.53 -13.97
N VAL A 414 -31.23 -14.84 -13.88
CA VAL A 414 -32.52 -15.40 -13.43
C VAL A 414 -32.66 -15.22 -11.91
N SER A 415 -33.41 -14.22 -11.47
CA SER A 415 -33.92 -14.23 -10.08
C SER A 415 -34.96 -15.34 -9.93
N VAL A 416 -35.00 -16.03 -8.78
CA VAL A 416 -36.06 -17.01 -8.43
C VAL A 416 -37.48 -16.43 -8.58
N ILE A 417 -37.62 -15.10 -8.60
CA ILE A 417 -38.89 -14.36 -8.73
C ILE A 417 -39.16 -13.84 -10.16
N GLY A 418 -38.50 -14.42 -11.18
CA GLY A 418 -38.90 -14.27 -12.59
C GLY A 418 -38.57 -12.94 -13.27
N LYS A 419 -37.74 -12.06 -12.68
CA LYS A 419 -37.21 -10.88 -13.38
C LYS A 419 -35.73 -11.08 -13.70
N SER A 420 -35.42 -11.29 -14.98
CA SER A 420 -34.05 -11.21 -15.48
C SER A 420 -33.43 -9.85 -15.14
N ARG A 421 -32.34 -9.81 -14.35
CA ARG A 421 -31.57 -8.58 -14.15
C ARG A 421 -30.50 -8.49 -15.24
N ARG A 422 -30.68 -7.58 -16.21
CA ARG A 422 -29.64 -7.27 -17.21
C ARG A 422 -28.54 -6.43 -16.60
N PHE A 423 -27.28 -6.76 -16.88
CA PHE A 423 -26.20 -5.80 -16.71
C PHE A 423 -26.48 -4.60 -17.62
N ASN A 424 -26.74 -3.44 -17.02
CA ASN A 424 -27.01 -2.20 -17.72
C ASN A 424 -26.25 -1.09 -17.01
N MET A 425 -25.24 -0.54 -17.67
CA MET A 425 -24.48 0.59 -17.17
C MET A 425 -24.26 1.58 -18.31
N VAL A 426 -24.56 2.84 -18.03
CA VAL A 426 -24.47 3.94 -19.02
C VAL A 426 -23.10 4.58 -18.88
N LYS A 427 -22.43 4.78 -20.01
CA LYS A 427 -21.16 5.49 -20.08
C LYS A 427 -21.36 6.99 -19.88
N PRO A 428 -20.44 7.66 -19.16
CA PRO A 428 -20.45 9.12 -19.07
C PRO A 428 -20.24 9.75 -20.44
N SER A 429 -20.82 10.94 -20.66
CA SER A 429 -20.71 11.68 -21.93
C SER A 429 -19.39 12.44 -22.07
N PHE A 430 -18.26 11.80 -21.74
CA PHE A 430 -16.92 12.40 -21.91
C PHE A 430 -16.56 12.59 -23.38
N ASP A 431 -17.03 11.67 -24.21
CA ASP A 431 -16.85 11.68 -25.66
C ASP A 431 -18.22 11.47 -26.32
N LYS A 432 -18.59 12.35 -27.25
CA LYS A 432 -19.87 12.28 -27.97
C LYS A 432 -19.90 11.18 -29.03
N GLU A 433 -18.73 10.72 -29.48
CA GLU A 433 -18.60 9.68 -30.50
C GLU A 433 -18.61 8.27 -29.90
N ASN A 434 -18.35 8.13 -28.60
CA ASN A 434 -18.37 6.84 -27.91
C ASN A 434 -19.81 6.32 -27.70
N ALA A 435 -19.98 5.00 -27.72
CA ALA A 435 -21.25 4.34 -27.46
C ALA A 435 -21.77 4.65 -26.04
N LYS A 436 -23.09 4.85 -25.91
CA LYS A 436 -23.72 5.25 -24.64
C LYS A 436 -23.79 4.13 -23.59
N GLU A 437 -23.90 2.88 -24.01
CA GLU A 437 -24.03 1.73 -23.10
C GLU A 437 -22.72 0.98 -23.01
N VAL A 438 -22.38 0.49 -21.82
CA VAL A 438 -21.24 -0.41 -21.62
C VAL A 438 -21.54 -1.75 -22.30
N LYS A 439 -20.71 -2.12 -23.27
CA LYS A 439 -20.72 -3.46 -23.84
C LYS A 439 -19.78 -4.36 -23.05
N VAL A 440 -20.11 -5.64 -23.04
CA VAL A 440 -19.28 -6.68 -22.42
C VAL A 440 -18.82 -7.62 -23.51
N HIS A 441 -17.51 -7.77 -23.63
CA HIS A 441 -16.86 -8.64 -24.61
C HIS A 441 -16.18 -9.80 -23.89
N CYS A 442 -16.19 -10.98 -24.51
CA CYS A 442 -15.46 -12.14 -23.99
C CYS A 442 -14.47 -12.64 -25.04
N GLY A 443 -13.21 -12.73 -24.67
CA GLY A 443 -12.15 -13.18 -25.56
C GLY A 443 -10.74 -12.98 -24.99
N PRO A 444 -9.69 -13.22 -25.78
CA PRO A 444 -8.32 -13.18 -25.30
C PRO A 444 -7.86 -11.77 -24.91
N MET A 445 -7.02 -11.69 -23.88
CA MET A 445 -6.26 -10.47 -23.55
C MET A 445 -4.76 -10.76 -23.56
N VAL A 446 -3.94 -9.72 -23.79
CA VAL A 446 -2.49 -9.80 -23.65
C VAL A 446 -2.03 -9.23 -22.31
N SER A 447 -1.10 -9.93 -21.65
CA SER A 447 -0.38 -9.40 -20.49
C SER A 447 1.01 -8.95 -20.93
N THR A 448 1.36 -7.69 -20.68
CA THR A 448 2.55 -7.04 -21.21
C THR A 448 3.50 -6.60 -20.09
N PRO A 449 4.83 -6.56 -20.31
CA PRO A 449 5.81 -6.16 -19.31
C PRO A 449 5.92 -4.64 -19.12
N ALA A 450 5.18 -3.85 -19.90
CA ALA A 450 5.28 -2.41 -19.91
C ALA A 450 3.89 -1.78 -20.05
N LEU A 451 3.74 -0.57 -19.48
CA LEU A 451 2.57 0.25 -19.74
C LEU A 451 2.60 0.72 -21.20
N VAL A 452 1.69 0.22 -22.02
CA VAL A 452 1.63 0.59 -23.44
C VAL A 452 0.91 1.93 -23.61
N ASP A 453 1.60 2.88 -24.23
CA ASP A 453 1.08 4.18 -24.66
C ASP A 453 1.81 4.61 -25.95
N ASP A 454 1.85 3.68 -26.92
CA ASP A 454 2.59 3.82 -28.17
C ASP A 454 1.85 3.05 -29.27
N ALA A 455 1.36 3.79 -30.27
CA ALA A 455 0.54 3.21 -31.34
C ALA A 455 1.31 2.19 -32.20
N GLU A 456 2.61 2.39 -32.43
CA GLU A 456 3.44 1.47 -33.23
C GLU A 456 3.67 0.16 -32.48
N PHE A 457 3.94 0.24 -31.16
CA PHE A 457 4.08 -0.93 -30.31
C PHE A 457 2.74 -1.67 -30.16
N LYS A 458 1.62 -0.96 -30.00
CA LYS A 458 0.28 -1.56 -30.02
C LYS A 458 0.01 -2.28 -31.33
N GLU A 459 0.39 -1.73 -32.49
CA GLU A 459 0.26 -2.41 -33.78
C GLU A 459 1.09 -3.71 -33.81
N LYS A 460 2.31 -3.71 -33.25
CA LYS A 460 3.14 -4.92 -33.10
C LYS A 460 2.46 -5.97 -32.23
N LEU A 461 1.82 -5.56 -31.13
CA LEU A 461 1.02 -6.46 -30.27
C LEU A 461 -0.16 -7.05 -31.05
N SER A 462 -0.89 -6.23 -31.82
CA SER A 462 -2.01 -6.68 -32.64
C SER A 462 -1.60 -7.67 -33.72
N LYS A 463 -0.39 -7.54 -34.28
CA LYS A 463 0.18 -8.52 -35.22
C LYS A 463 0.62 -9.81 -34.51
N ALA A 464 1.17 -9.70 -33.31
CA ALA A 464 1.61 -10.85 -32.52
C ALA A 464 0.44 -11.68 -31.98
N ARG A 465 -0.65 -11.02 -31.60
CA ARG A 465 -1.91 -11.63 -31.11
C ARG A 465 -3.13 -10.97 -31.79
N PRO A 466 -3.41 -11.33 -33.05
CA PRO A 466 -4.54 -10.77 -33.80
C PRO A 466 -5.91 -11.11 -33.21
N ASP A 467 -5.98 -12.07 -32.29
CA ASP A 467 -7.18 -12.50 -31.56
C ASP A 467 -7.45 -11.68 -30.29
N ALA A 468 -6.49 -10.92 -29.78
CA ALA A 468 -6.62 -10.19 -28.53
C ALA A 468 -7.59 -9.00 -28.64
N LEU A 469 -8.44 -8.84 -27.62
CA LEU A 469 -9.39 -7.73 -27.50
C LEU A 469 -8.81 -6.52 -26.76
N ALA A 470 -7.92 -6.79 -25.80
CA ALA A 470 -7.37 -5.79 -24.90
C ALA A 470 -6.02 -6.24 -24.32
N GLY A 471 -5.32 -5.33 -23.65
CA GLY A 471 -4.07 -5.62 -22.96
C GLY A 471 -3.95 -5.00 -21.58
N GLU A 472 -3.17 -5.65 -20.72
CA GLU A 472 -2.94 -5.30 -19.31
C GLU A 472 -1.56 -5.79 -18.85
N MET A 473 -1.23 -5.75 -17.55
CA MET A 473 0.13 -6.07 -17.05
C MET A 473 0.21 -7.15 -15.95
N GLU A 474 -0.89 -7.52 -15.29
CA GLU A 474 -0.86 -8.36 -14.08
C GLU A 474 -1.26 -9.82 -14.34
N GLY A 475 -2.13 -10.05 -15.34
CA GLY A 475 -2.83 -11.31 -15.58
C GLY A 475 -1.90 -12.52 -15.69
N ALA A 476 -0.76 -12.40 -16.37
CA ALA A 476 0.19 -13.51 -16.49
C ALA A 476 0.71 -14.00 -15.12
N GLY A 477 1.02 -13.08 -14.21
CA GLY A 477 1.49 -13.44 -12.86
C GLY A 477 0.39 -14.02 -11.99
N ILE A 478 -0.83 -13.51 -12.11
CA ILE A 478 -2.01 -14.05 -11.39
C ILE A 478 -2.33 -15.46 -11.87
N PHE A 479 -2.26 -15.73 -13.18
CA PHE A 479 -2.52 -17.04 -13.74
C PHE A 479 -1.43 -18.06 -13.37
N LEU A 480 -0.17 -17.62 -13.28
CA LEU A 480 0.93 -18.46 -12.79
C LEU A 480 0.69 -18.88 -11.33
N ALA A 481 0.36 -17.93 -10.44
CA ALA A 481 0.00 -18.22 -9.05
C ALA A 481 -1.22 -19.16 -8.96
N ALA A 482 -2.27 -18.92 -9.77
CA ALA A 482 -3.45 -19.77 -9.80
C ALA A 482 -3.12 -21.22 -10.20
N LYS A 483 -2.23 -21.41 -11.17
CA LYS A 483 -1.77 -22.72 -11.64
C LYS A 483 -0.99 -23.47 -10.55
N ASP A 484 -0.09 -22.77 -9.85
CA ASP A 484 0.68 -23.35 -8.75
C ASP A 484 -0.21 -23.82 -7.60
N HIS A 485 -1.26 -23.04 -7.30
CA HIS A 485 -2.26 -23.39 -6.30
C HIS A 485 -3.40 -24.30 -6.80
N LYS A 486 -3.43 -24.62 -8.10
CA LYS A 486 -4.46 -25.46 -8.76
C LYS A 486 -5.89 -24.92 -8.58
N VAL A 487 -6.06 -23.62 -8.75
CA VAL A 487 -7.34 -22.91 -8.64
C VAL A 487 -7.70 -22.23 -9.95
N GLU A 488 -8.98 -21.88 -10.12
CA GLU A 488 -9.44 -21.17 -11.31
C GLU A 488 -9.16 -19.67 -11.19
N ALA A 489 -8.72 -19.04 -12.29
CA ALA A 489 -8.54 -17.60 -12.38
C ALA A 489 -9.20 -16.99 -13.61
N ILE A 490 -9.56 -15.71 -13.53
CA ILE A 490 -10.07 -14.91 -14.64
C ILE A 490 -9.64 -13.45 -14.50
N VAL A 491 -9.43 -12.75 -15.61
CA VAL A 491 -9.22 -11.29 -15.65
C VAL A 491 -10.47 -10.63 -16.23
N ILE A 492 -11.02 -9.66 -15.50
CA ILE A 492 -12.17 -8.86 -15.89
C ILE A 492 -11.78 -7.40 -15.75
N LYS A 493 -11.53 -6.73 -16.86
CA LYS A 493 -11.02 -5.35 -16.89
C LYS A 493 -11.82 -4.52 -17.86
N ALA A 494 -12.01 -3.24 -17.58
CA ALA A 494 -12.66 -2.33 -18.51
C ALA A 494 -11.65 -1.43 -19.22
N VAL A 495 -12.00 -0.97 -20.41
CA VAL A 495 -11.11 -0.18 -21.27
C VAL A 495 -10.99 1.24 -20.71
N GLY A 496 -9.84 1.57 -20.15
CA GLY A 496 -9.53 2.90 -19.61
C GLY A 496 -8.82 3.81 -20.60
N ASP A 497 -8.15 3.24 -21.60
CA ASP A 497 -7.42 3.96 -22.64
C ASP A 497 -7.25 3.09 -23.91
N LEU A 498 -6.71 3.67 -24.98
CA LEU A 498 -6.49 2.98 -26.26
C LEU A 498 -5.00 2.72 -26.56
N ALA A 499 -4.08 2.98 -25.63
CA ALA A 499 -2.65 2.72 -25.81
C ALA A 499 -2.06 3.25 -27.15
N ASP A 500 -2.50 4.43 -27.58
CA ASP A 500 -2.19 5.05 -28.88
C ASP A 500 -1.30 6.31 -28.76
N GLY A 501 -0.70 6.54 -27.59
CA GLY A 501 0.09 7.75 -27.29
C GLY A 501 -0.74 8.91 -26.74
N LYS A 502 -2.06 8.73 -26.57
CA LYS A 502 -3.00 9.76 -26.09
C LYS A 502 -3.59 9.44 -24.72
N LYS A 503 -2.94 8.61 -23.90
CA LYS A 503 -3.45 8.21 -22.59
C LYS A 503 -3.90 9.37 -21.69
N ILE A 504 -3.27 10.54 -21.80
CA ILE A 504 -3.63 11.76 -21.06
C ILE A 504 -5.04 12.24 -21.42
N GLU A 505 -5.44 12.13 -22.68
CA GLU A 505 -6.79 12.50 -23.18
C GLU A 505 -7.87 11.58 -22.60
N TYR A 506 -7.51 10.34 -22.26
CA TYR A 506 -8.43 9.33 -21.69
C TYR A 506 -8.47 9.30 -20.16
N LYS A 507 -7.79 10.22 -19.47
CA LYS A 507 -7.66 10.18 -17.99
C LYS A 507 -9.00 10.06 -17.25
N ASP A 508 -10.07 10.66 -17.78
CA ASP A 508 -11.40 10.68 -17.16
C ASP A 508 -12.14 9.34 -17.33
N TRP A 509 -11.73 8.50 -18.30
CA TRP A 509 -12.26 7.14 -18.48
C TRP A 509 -11.74 6.16 -17.44
N LYS A 510 -10.54 6.36 -16.88
CA LYS A 510 -9.94 5.41 -15.93
C LYS A 510 -10.82 5.18 -14.68
N PRO A 511 -11.32 6.20 -13.97
CA PRO A 511 -12.23 5.99 -12.84
C PRO A 511 -13.51 5.24 -13.23
N PHE A 512 -14.10 5.57 -14.39
CA PHE A 512 -15.29 4.89 -14.89
C PHE A 512 -15.01 3.41 -15.22
N ALA A 513 -13.89 3.11 -15.88
CA ALA A 513 -13.47 1.75 -16.20
C ALA A 513 -13.28 0.90 -14.91
N CYS A 514 -12.69 1.48 -13.86
CA CYS A 514 -12.58 0.80 -12.56
C CYS A 514 -13.97 0.42 -12.00
N GLN A 515 -14.92 1.35 -12.07
CA GLN A 515 -16.30 1.10 -11.62
C GLN A 515 -17.02 0.08 -12.52
N ALA A 516 -16.82 0.12 -13.84
CA ALA A 516 -17.45 -0.78 -14.79
C ALA A 516 -17.07 -2.24 -14.56
N ALA A 517 -15.78 -2.52 -14.43
CA ALA A 517 -15.29 -3.86 -14.16
C ALA A 517 -15.79 -4.36 -12.79
N ALA A 518 -15.71 -3.52 -11.76
CA ALA A 518 -16.17 -3.87 -10.41
C ALA A 518 -17.69 -4.14 -10.38
N GLU A 519 -18.51 -3.29 -11.02
CA GLU A 519 -19.96 -3.47 -11.11
C GLU A 519 -20.33 -4.75 -11.86
N TYR A 520 -19.61 -5.06 -12.95
CA TYR A 520 -19.87 -6.27 -13.73
C TYR A 520 -19.62 -7.55 -12.91
N VAL A 521 -18.54 -7.57 -12.13
CA VAL A 521 -18.26 -8.67 -11.21
C VAL A 521 -19.32 -8.76 -10.12
N LEU A 522 -19.72 -7.62 -9.55
CA LEU A 522 -20.73 -7.57 -8.49
C LEU A 522 -22.06 -8.13 -8.99
N HIS A 523 -22.46 -7.71 -10.20
CA HIS A 523 -23.68 -8.13 -10.86
C HIS A 523 -23.80 -9.66 -10.87
N HIS A 524 -22.73 -10.38 -11.25
CA HIS A 524 -22.73 -11.84 -11.32
C HIS A 524 -22.57 -12.51 -9.96
N LEU A 525 -21.80 -11.94 -9.04
CA LEU A 525 -21.62 -12.49 -7.69
C LEU A 525 -22.84 -12.23 -6.77
N ASP A 526 -23.77 -11.35 -7.16
CA ASP A 526 -25.08 -11.17 -6.51
C ASP A 526 -26.17 -12.14 -7.04
N ASP A 527 -25.82 -13.04 -7.95
CA ASP A 527 -26.74 -14.00 -8.56
C ASP A 527 -27.00 -15.22 -7.65
N ASP A 528 -28.26 -15.65 -7.54
CA ASP A 528 -28.64 -16.89 -6.82
C ASP A 528 -27.95 -18.14 -7.40
N ARG A 529 -27.67 -18.17 -8.70
CA ARG A 529 -27.01 -19.30 -9.37
C ARG A 529 -25.59 -19.55 -8.85
N THR A 530 -24.96 -18.53 -8.25
CA THR A 530 -23.58 -18.65 -7.76
C THR A 530 -23.48 -19.19 -6.34
N ILE A 531 -24.59 -19.31 -5.60
CA ILE A 531 -24.61 -19.73 -4.18
C ILE A 531 -23.90 -21.09 -3.96
N HIS A 532 -23.92 -21.97 -4.95
CA HIS A 532 -23.36 -23.32 -4.87
C HIS A 532 -21.91 -23.46 -5.40
N MET A 533 -21.26 -22.37 -5.82
CA MET A 533 -19.88 -22.39 -6.34
C MET A 533 -18.82 -22.77 -5.30
#